data_AF-A0AAU9MZP3-F1
#
_entry.id   AF-A0AAU9MZP3-F1
#
_cell.length_a   1.000
_cell.length_b   1.000
_cell.length_c   1.000
_cell.angle_alpha   90.00
_cell.angle_beta   90.00
_cell.angle_gamma   90.00
#
_symmetry.space_group_name_H-M   'P 1'
#
loop_
_entity.id
_entity.type
_entity.pdbx_description
1 polymer ?
#
loop_
_entity_poly.entity_id
_entity_poly.type
_entity_poly.pdbx_seq_one_letter_code
_entity_poly.pdbx_strand_id
1 'polypeptide(L)'
;MTLEKFYSCQDLGSYHSGQFVGDTHPLGCAFDESIVHHKYFKENPDVKNPVYQTKNGIYSEGCGLENVMISWGHDDYMYLVAKENGTTLPQAGLFIIRYHSFYPMHRSGAYKHLMNEEDVENLKWLQIFNKYDLYSKSKVRVDVEKVKPYYQSLIQKYFPEKLRW
;
A
#
# COMPACT_ATOMS: atom_id res chain seq x y z
N MET A 1 15.93 -6.33 -2.39
CA MET A 1 15.32 -6.21 -1.04
C MET A 1 14.72 -4.83 -1.00
N THR A 2 13.41 -4.73 -1.22
CA THR A 2 12.66 -3.47 -1.13
C THR A 2 12.78 -2.95 0.30
N LEU A 3 12.85 -1.62 0.48
CA LEU A 3 12.98 -0.95 1.79
C LEU A 3 11.90 -1.39 2.80
N GLU A 4 10.78 -1.88 2.30
CA GLU A 4 9.57 -2.30 3.04
C GLU A 4 9.75 -3.51 3.96
N LYS A 5 10.82 -4.31 3.79
CA LYS A 5 11.10 -5.46 4.67
C LYS A 5 11.85 -5.09 5.96
N PHE A 6 12.14 -3.81 6.17
CA PHE A 6 12.82 -3.37 7.40
C PHE A 6 12.00 -3.70 8.65
N TYR A 7 10.67 -3.67 8.54
CA TYR A 7 9.75 -4.00 9.64
C TYR A 7 9.84 -5.42 10.17
N SER A 8 10.09 -6.41 9.31
CA SER A 8 10.24 -7.79 9.79
C SER A 8 11.58 -8.02 10.51
N CYS A 9 12.47 -7.01 10.53
CA CYS A 9 13.84 -7.10 11.00
C CYS A 9 14.07 -6.30 12.29
N GLN A 10 13.18 -5.34 12.62
CA GLN A 10 13.18 -4.71 13.93
C GLN A 10 12.38 -5.59 14.90
N ASP A 11 12.96 -5.91 16.06
CA ASP A 11 12.33 -6.62 17.19
C ASP A 11 11.18 -5.81 17.82
N LEU A 12 10.23 -5.35 17.00
CA LEU A 12 8.92 -4.88 17.43
C LEU A 12 8.10 -6.16 17.69
N GLY A 13 8.20 -6.68 18.92
CA GLY A 13 7.47 -7.80 19.51
C GLY A 13 6.67 -8.72 18.58
N SER A 14 7.21 -9.92 18.29
CA SER A 14 6.48 -11.13 17.86
C SER A 14 5.29 -10.97 16.88
N TYR A 15 5.34 -10.02 15.94
CA TYR A 15 4.29 -9.86 14.96
C TYR A 15 4.52 -10.80 13.77
N HIS A 16 3.49 -11.56 13.38
CA HIS A 16 3.55 -12.50 12.27
C HIS A 16 3.70 -11.75 10.94
N SER A 17 4.42 -12.35 9.97
CA SER A 17 4.67 -11.73 8.66
C SER A 17 3.41 -11.24 7.93
N GLY A 18 2.27 -11.92 8.11
CA GLY A 18 0.98 -11.53 7.53
C GLY A 18 0.41 -10.19 8.03
N GLN A 19 0.99 -9.57 9.04
CA GLN A 19 0.60 -8.24 9.53
C GLN A 19 1.38 -7.10 8.85
N PHE A 20 2.43 -7.41 8.09
CA PHE A 20 3.25 -6.40 7.42
C PHE A 20 3.30 -6.55 5.91
N VAL A 21 3.13 -7.77 5.39
CA VAL A 21 3.16 -8.07 3.96
C VAL A 21 1.85 -8.71 3.50
N GLY A 22 1.47 -8.44 2.25
CA GLY A 22 0.28 -9.00 1.62
C GLY A 22 -0.62 -7.94 0.99
N ASP A 23 -1.63 -8.40 0.26
CA ASP A 23 -2.62 -7.52 -0.36
C ASP A 23 -3.43 -6.78 0.72
N THR A 24 -3.59 -5.48 0.55
CA THR A 24 -4.34 -4.62 1.47
C THR A 24 -5.81 -4.49 1.05
N HIS A 25 -6.66 -4.12 2.01
CA HIS A 25 -8.10 -3.98 1.81
C HIS A 25 -8.68 -2.94 2.79
N PRO A 26 -9.81 -2.29 2.46
CA PRO A 26 -10.44 -1.34 3.36
C PRO A 26 -11.10 -2.06 4.54
N LEU A 27 -11.03 -1.42 5.70
CA LEU A 27 -11.71 -1.81 6.92
C LEU A 27 -13.00 -1.00 7.09
N GLY A 28 -13.96 -1.47 7.88
CA GLY A 28 -15.18 -0.70 8.17
C GLY A 28 -16.20 -0.63 7.04
N CYS A 29 -16.03 -1.37 5.95
CA CYS A 29 -17.01 -1.63 4.89
C CYS A 29 -16.96 -3.09 4.44
N ALA A 30 -17.89 -3.50 3.57
CA ALA A 30 -18.00 -4.90 3.16
C ALA A 30 -16.72 -5.38 2.48
N PHE A 31 -16.23 -6.55 2.87
CA PHE A 31 -15.11 -7.20 2.19
C PHE A 31 -15.56 -7.71 0.83
N ASP A 32 -14.89 -7.25 -0.23
CA ASP A 32 -15.11 -7.70 -1.61
C ASP A 32 -14.53 -9.10 -1.84
N GLU A 33 -15.19 -9.91 -2.68
CA GLU A 33 -14.78 -11.28 -2.99
C GLU A 33 -13.45 -11.37 -3.74
N SER A 34 -13.00 -10.27 -4.34
CA SER A 34 -11.69 -10.19 -5.01
C SER A 34 -10.49 -10.16 -4.06
N ILE A 35 -10.71 -10.00 -2.75
CA ILE A 35 -9.64 -10.10 -1.75
C ILE A 35 -9.10 -11.54 -1.72
N VAL A 36 -7.78 -11.69 -1.78
CA VAL A 36 -7.13 -13.00 -1.75
C VAL A 36 -7.50 -13.74 -0.46
N HIS A 37 -7.95 -14.99 -0.64
CA HIS A 37 -8.46 -15.84 0.43
C HIS A 37 -9.69 -15.28 1.18
N HIS A 38 -10.56 -14.54 0.49
CA HIS A 38 -11.81 -13.98 1.02
C HIS A 38 -12.59 -14.89 1.99
N LYS A 39 -12.61 -16.21 1.77
CA LYS A 39 -13.29 -17.20 2.63
C LYS A 39 -12.94 -17.10 4.13
N TYR A 40 -11.74 -16.64 4.48
CA TYR A 40 -11.32 -16.51 5.89
C TYR A 40 -11.89 -15.26 6.58
N PHE A 41 -12.42 -14.28 5.84
CA PHE A 41 -13.05 -13.10 6.44
C PHE A 41 -14.33 -13.41 7.21
N LYS A 42 -14.92 -14.60 7.00
CA LYS A 42 -16.06 -15.09 7.80
C LYS A 42 -15.77 -15.15 9.30
N GLU A 43 -14.50 -15.25 9.68
CA GLU A 43 -14.06 -15.29 11.07
C GLU A 43 -13.71 -13.90 11.64
N ASN A 44 -13.66 -12.86 10.78
CA ASN A 44 -13.34 -11.50 11.21
C ASN A 44 -14.50 -10.95 12.08
N PRO A 45 -14.25 -10.42 13.29
CA PRO A 45 -15.31 -9.86 14.13
C PRO A 45 -16.15 -8.77 13.44
N ASP A 46 -15.57 -8.04 12.48
CA ASP A 46 -16.27 -7.02 11.71
C ASP A 46 -17.44 -7.57 10.89
N VAL A 47 -17.43 -8.86 10.49
CA VAL A 47 -18.58 -9.47 9.79
C VAL A 47 -19.85 -9.53 10.64
N LYS A 48 -19.72 -9.39 11.97
CA LYS A 48 -20.87 -9.31 12.90
C LYS A 48 -21.45 -7.91 13.00
N ASN A 49 -20.74 -6.88 12.52
CA ASN A 49 -21.23 -5.51 12.53
C ASN A 49 -22.03 -5.23 11.24
N PRO A 50 -23.35 -5.03 11.32
CA PRO A 50 -24.20 -4.82 10.15
C PRO A 50 -23.84 -3.57 9.35
N VAL A 51 -23.30 -2.53 10.00
CA VAL A 51 -22.86 -1.31 9.30
C VAL A 51 -21.73 -1.64 8.32
N TYR A 52 -20.76 -2.44 8.77
CA TYR A 52 -19.60 -2.83 7.96
C TYR A 52 -19.95 -3.86 6.89
N GLN A 53 -21.18 -4.38 6.84
CA GLN A 53 -21.60 -5.30 5.77
C GLN A 53 -22.19 -4.58 4.56
N THR A 54 -22.26 -3.25 4.60
CA THR A 54 -22.75 -2.46 3.48
C THR A 54 -21.61 -2.05 2.54
N LYS A 55 -21.95 -1.74 1.28
CA LYS A 55 -20.99 -1.34 0.23
C LYS A 55 -20.06 -0.20 0.68
N ASN A 56 -20.60 0.80 1.39
CA ASN A 56 -19.83 1.95 1.84
C ASN A 56 -19.44 1.86 3.31
N GLY A 57 -20.11 1.04 4.11
CA GLY A 57 -19.78 0.91 5.51
C GLY A 57 -19.91 2.23 6.27
N ILE A 58 -18.81 2.64 6.91
CA ILE A 58 -18.69 3.94 7.59
C ILE A 58 -18.31 5.10 6.66
N TYR A 59 -18.06 4.83 5.37
CA TYR A 59 -17.55 5.83 4.43
C TYR A 59 -18.67 6.51 3.64
N SER A 60 -18.37 7.72 3.16
CA SER A 60 -19.19 8.37 2.14
C SER A 60 -18.69 7.97 0.74
N GLU A 61 -19.59 7.95 -0.24
CA GLU A 61 -19.23 7.70 -1.64
C GLU A 61 -18.30 8.81 -2.15
N GLY A 62 -17.24 8.44 -2.86
CA GLY A 62 -16.24 9.36 -3.39
C GLY A 62 -15.44 10.14 -2.34
N CYS A 63 -15.36 9.63 -1.10
CA CYS A 63 -14.68 10.34 0.00
C CYS A 63 -13.16 10.47 -0.18
N GLY A 64 -12.56 9.76 -1.13
CA GLY A 64 -11.12 9.73 -1.32
C GLY A 64 -10.46 8.65 -0.49
N LEU A 65 -9.53 7.90 -1.09
CA LEU A 65 -8.82 6.81 -0.43
C LEU A 65 -7.98 7.30 0.76
N GLU A 66 -7.65 8.58 0.83
CA GLU A 66 -6.99 9.18 1.97
C GLU A 66 -7.84 9.17 3.25
N ASN A 67 -9.17 9.12 3.10
CA ASN A 67 -10.16 9.07 4.17
C ASN A 67 -10.66 7.65 4.45
N VAL A 68 -10.14 6.65 3.73
CA VAL A 68 -10.47 5.23 3.92
C VAL A 68 -9.42 4.59 4.81
N MET A 69 -9.85 3.91 5.86
CA MET A 69 -8.95 3.09 6.67
C MET A 69 -8.61 1.81 5.89
N ILE A 70 -7.36 1.68 5.47
CA ILE A 70 -6.83 0.48 4.84
C ILE A 70 -6.20 -0.42 5.91
N SER A 71 -6.25 -1.74 5.72
CA SER A 71 -5.57 -2.71 6.57
C SER A 71 -4.10 -2.33 6.74
N TRP A 72 -3.65 -2.18 7.98
CA TRP A 72 -2.29 -1.75 8.30
C TRP A 72 -1.21 -2.66 7.71
N GLY A 73 -0.14 -2.08 7.21
CA GLY A 73 0.98 -2.81 6.61
C GLY A 73 2.10 -1.88 6.12
N HIS A 74 3.01 -2.44 5.31
CA HIS A 74 4.16 -1.70 4.79
C HIS A 74 3.79 -0.47 3.95
N ASP A 75 2.71 -0.52 3.17
CA ASP A 75 2.24 0.58 2.34
C ASP A 75 1.99 1.87 3.15
N ASP A 76 1.07 1.82 4.12
CA ASP A 76 0.68 2.97 4.93
C ASP A 76 1.85 3.46 5.78
N TYR A 77 2.65 2.55 6.33
CA TYR A 77 3.83 2.97 7.06
C TYR A 77 4.85 3.70 6.21
N MET A 78 5.24 3.13 5.05
CA MET A 78 6.25 3.76 4.22
C MET A 78 5.75 5.10 3.67
N TYR A 79 4.45 5.22 3.43
CA TYR A 79 3.81 6.50 3.14
C TYR A 79 3.98 7.50 4.30
N LEU A 80 3.71 7.08 5.55
CA LEU A 80 3.91 7.92 6.73
C LEU A 80 5.38 8.30 6.94
N VAL A 81 6.31 7.35 6.83
CA VAL A 81 7.76 7.63 6.91
C VAL A 81 8.15 8.66 5.85
N ALA A 82 7.71 8.50 4.60
CA ALA A 82 8.04 9.44 3.54
C ALA A 82 7.47 10.84 3.84
N LYS A 83 6.20 10.90 4.24
CA LYS A 83 5.48 12.16 4.53
C LYS A 83 6.06 12.89 5.76
N GLU A 84 6.25 12.20 6.87
CA GLU A 84 6.73 12.76 8.14
C GLU A 84 8.22 13.14 8.13
N ASN A 85 8.97 12.66 7.14
CA ASN A 85 10.33 13.10 6.86
C ASN A 85 10.42 14.19 5.79
N GLY A 86 9.28 14.73 5.33
CA GLY A 86 9.26 15.84 4.38
C GLY A 86 9.83 15.50 3.02
N THR A 87 9.53 14.30 2.49
CA THR A 87 9.94 13.93 1.13
C THR A 87 9.50 14.95 0.09
N THR A 88 10.27 15.08 -0.99
CA THR A 88 9.92 15.87 -2.17
C THR A 88 9.42 15.00 -3.33
N LEU A 89 9.07 13.74 -3.07
CA LEU A 89 8.43 12.87 -4.06
C LEU A 89 7.13 13.52 -4.58
N PRO A 90 6.83 13.37 -5.87
CA PRO A 90 5.55 13.81 -6.41
C PRO A 90 4.39 13.01 -5.78
N GLN A 91 3.20 13.60 -5.78
CA GLN A 91 1.99 12.99 -5.22
C GLN A 91 1.72 11.59 -5.77
N ALA A 92 1.91 11.37 -7.08
CA ALA A 92 1.79 10.04 -7.69
C ALA A 92 2.76 9.00 -7.08
N GLY A 93 3.97 9.41 -6.67
CA GLY A 93 4.93 8.53 -6.00
C GLY A 93 4.45 8.12 -4.60
N LEU A 94 3.90 9.07 -3.84
CA LEU A 94 3.30 8.78 -2.53
C LEU A 94 2.05 7.90 -2.65
N PHE A 95 1.22 8.13 -3.65
CA PHE A 95 0.05 7.30 -3.95
C PHE A 95 0.46 5.85 -4.28
N ILE A 96 1.51 5.67 -5.10
CA ILE A 96 2.06 4.35 -5.40
C ILE A 96 2.52 3.66 -4.11
N ILE A 97 3.33 4.33 -3.28
CA ILE A 97 3.82 3.74 -2.02
C ILE A 97 2.65 3.28 -1.14
N ARG A 98 1.59 4.10 -1.03
CA ARG A 98 0.47 3.86 -0.12
C ARG A 98 -0.53 2.79 -0.61
N TYR A 99 -0.61 2.53 -1.91
CA TYR A 99 -1.68 1.67 -2.45
C TYR A 99 -1.20 0.56 -3.39
N HIS A 100 0.11 0.31 -3.48
CA HIS A 100 0.65 -0.72 -4.38
C HIS A 100 0.31 -2.16 -3.99
N SER A 101 -0.08 -2.38 -2.73
CA SER A 101 -0.60 -3.66 -2.26
C SER A 101 -2.13 -3.74 -2.33
N PHE A 102 -2.84 -2.68 -2.73
CA PHE A 102 -4.31 -2.65 -2.76
C PHE A 102 -4.87 -3.29 -4.05
N TYR A 103 -4.53 -4.57 -4.26
CA TYR A 103 -4.87 -5.36 -5.46
C TYR A 103 -6.37 -5.42 -5.78
N PRO A 104 -7.29 -5.59 -4.81
CA PRO A 104 -8.73 -5.50 -5.07
C PRO A 104 -9.10 -4.24 -5.88
N MET A 105 -8.47 -3.11 -5.60
CA MET A 105 -8.72 -1.85 -6.30
C MET A 105 -7.99 -1.77 -7.64
N HIS A 106 -6.66 -1.88 -7.66
CA HIS A 106 -5.92 -1.58 -8.89
C HIS A 106 -5.87 -2.72 -9.92
N ARG A 107 -6.18 -3.96 -9.51
CA ARG A 107 -6.24 -5.14 -10.41
C ARG A 107 -7.67 -5.60 -10.68
N SER A 108 -8.50 -5.71 -9.64
CA SER A 108 -9.85 -6.27 -9.77
C SER A 108 -10.93 -5.20 -9.99
N GLY A 109 -10.62 -3.92 -9.75
CA GLY A 109 -11.53 -2.81 -9.94
C GLY A 109 -12.58 -2.64 -8.83
N ALA A 110 -12.43 -3.35 -7.72
CA ALA A 110 -13.26 -3.17 -6.52
C ALA A 110 -12.98 -1.82 -5.85
N TYR A 111 -13.90 -1.38 -4.98
CA TYR A 111 -13.77 -0.18 -4.15
C TYR A 111 -13.63 1.17 -4.89
N LYS A 112 -13.82 1.20 -6.22
CA LYS A 112 -13.78 2.45 -7.00
C LYS A 112 -14.82 3.48 -6.55
N HIS A 113 -15.89 3.07 -5.89
CA HIS A 113 -16.90 3.97 -5.33
C HIS A 113 -16.39 4.81 -4.15
N LEU A 114 -15.23 4.48 -3.57
CA LEU A 114 -14.61 5.28 -2.51
C LEU A 114 -13.60 6.30 -3.05
N MET A 115 -13.17 6.15 -4.30
CA MET A 115 -12.15 6.99 -4.92
C MET A 115 -12.70 8.38 -5.27
N ASN A 116 -11.89 9.42 -5.04
CA ASN A 116 -12.13 10.76 -5.55
C ASN A 116 -11.46 10.94 -6.94
N GLU A 117 -11.53 12.15 -7.52
CA GLU A 117 -10.93 12.44 -8.82
C GLU A 117 -9.41 12.28 -8.83
N GLU A 118 -8.72 12.71 -7.76
CA GLU A 118 -7.27 12.61 -7.62
C GLU A 118 -6.80 11.15 -7.56
N ASP A 119 -7.53 10.29 -6.85
CA ASP A 119 -7.25 8.85 -6.79
C ASP A 119 -7.35 8.21 -8.17
N VAL A 120 -8.38 8.58 -8.94
CA VAL A 120 -8.60 8.08 -10.30
C VAL A 120 -7.47 8.51 -11.22
N GLU A 121 -7.00 9.75 -11.09
CA GLU A 121 -5.86 10.23 -11.86
C GLU A 121 -4.55 9.51 -11.50
N ASN A 122 -4.32 9.21 -10.22
CA ASN A 122 -3.12 8.54 -9.75
C ASN A 122 -3.12 7.03 -10.01
N LEU A 123 -4.29 6.41 -10.13
CA LEU A 123 -4.44 4.99 -10.40
C LEU A 123 -3.68 4.54 -11.67
N LYS A 124 -3.62 5.39 -12.70
CA LYS A 124 -2.87 5.08 -13.94
C LYS A 124 -1.39 4.87 -13.67
N TRP A 125 -0.79 5.65 -12.76
CA TRP A 125 0.62 5.53 -12.39
C TRP A 125 0.86 4.27 -11.58
N LEU A 126 -0.05 3.95 -10.67
CA LEU A 126 -0.02 2.72 -9.89
C LEU A 126 -0.09 1.47 -10.78
N GLN A 127 -0.97 1.45 -11.77
CA GLN A 127 -1.08 0.34 -12.72
C GLN A 127 0.19 0.18 -13.58
N ILE A 128 0.88 1.26 -13.91
CA ILE A 128 2.19 1.20 -14.58
C ILE A 128 3.24 0.61 -13.64
N PHE A 129 3.33 1.13 -12.40
CA PHE A 129 4.27 0.64 -11.39
C PHE A 129 4.09 -0.86 -11.10
N ASN A 130 2.84 -1.32 -10.95
CA ASN A 130 2.52 -2.71 -10.60
C ASN A 130 3.10 -3.73 -11.62
N LYS A 131 3.20 -3.36 -12.90
CA LYS A 131 3.87 -4.21 -13.91
C LYS A 131 5.33 -4.45 -13.57
N TYR A 132 6.04 -3.41 -13.11
CA TYR A 132 7.44 -3.53 -12.71
C TYR A 132 7.59 -4.25 -11.38
N ASP A 133 6.77 -3.95 -10.36
CA ASP A 133 6.81 -4.69 -9.09
C ASP A 133 6.60 -6.20 -9.30
N LEU A 134 5.58 -6.58 -10.07
CA LEU A 134 5.23 -7.97 -10.23
C LEU A 134 6.22 -8.73 -11.14
N TYR A 135 6.57 -8.16 -12.29
CA TYR A 135 7.26 -8.89 -13.35
C TYR A 135 8.78 -8.66 -13.40
N SER A 136 9.34 -7.77 -12.58
CA SER A 136 10.80 -7.65 -12.43
C SER A 136 11.41 -8.67 -11.46
N LYS A 137 10.57 -9.45 -10.76
CA LYS A 137 10.98 -10.51 -9.83
C LYS A 137 11.72 -11.63 -10.60
N SER A 138 13.05 -11.59 -10.56
CA SER A 138 13.94 -12.51 -11.27
C SER A 138 14.85 -13.29 -10.31
N LYS A 139 15.24 -14.51 -10.72
CA LYS A 139 16.29 -15.28 -10.04
C LYS A 139 17.68 -14.68 -10.25
N VAL A 140 17.87 -13.94 -11.36
CA VAL A 140 19.12 -13.24 -11.65
C VAL A 140 19.15 -11.97 -10.81
N ARG A 141 20.20 -11.83 -10.00
CA ARG A 141 20.37 -10.67 -9.11
C ARG A 141 20.98 -9.51 -9.88
N VAL A 142 20.50 -8.30 -9.57
CA VAL A 142 21.11 -7.05 -10.04
C VAL A 142 22.47 -6.87 -9.35
N ASP A 143 23.46 -6.41 -10.11
CA ASP A 143 24.73 -5.93 -9.56
C ASP A 143 24.48 -4.63 -8.78
N VAL A 144 24.48 -4.75 -7.44
CA VAL A 144 24.14 -3.65 -6.53
C VAL A 144 25.14 -2.52 -6.62
N GLU A 145 26.45 -2.81 -6.71
CA GLU A 145 27.48 -1.77 -6.73
C GLU A 145 27.41 -0.94 -8.02
N LYS A 146 27.01 -1.55 -9.13
CA LYS A 146 26.80 -0.85 -10.40
C LYS A 146 25.63 0.14 -10.34
N VAL A 147 24.52 -0.20 -9.68
CA VAL A 147 23.31 0.63 -9.66
C VAL A 147 23.25 1.60 -8.48
N LYS A 148 24.00 1.33 -7.42
CA LYS A 148 24.00 2.09 -6.17
C LYS A 148 24.23 3.60 -6.35
N PRO A 149 25.21 4.08 -7.14
CA PRO A 149 25.41 5.52 -7.31
C PRO A 149 24.18 6.24 -7.88
N TYR A 150 23.48 5.60 -8.82
CA TYR A 150 22.26 6.13 -9.40
C TYR A 150 21.15 6.26 -8.34
N TYR A 151 20.85 5.17 -7.62
CA TYR A 151 19.80 5.21 -6.60
C TYR A 151 20.15 6.12 -5.41
N GLN A 152 21.42 6.22 -5.03
CA GLN A 152 21.86 7.18 -4.02
C GLN A 152 21.58 8.63 -4.43
N SER A 153 21.83 8.99 -5.70
CA SER A 153 21.50 10.33 -6.20
C SER A 153 20.00 10.62 -6.15
N LEU A 154 19.15 9.63 -6.41
CA LEU A 154 17.70 9.77 -6.30
C LEU A 154 17.26 9.90 -4.83
N ILE A 155 17.84 9.12 -3.93
CA ILE A 155 17.55 9.21 -2.48
C ILE A 155 17.89 10.61 -1.97
N GLN A 156 19.08 11.12 -2.30
CA GLN A 156 19.51 12.48 -1.92
C GLN A 156 18.63 13.58 -2.51
N LYS A 157 18.06 13.35 -3.70
CA LYS A 157 17.14 14.29 -4.33
C LYS A 157 15.79 14.37 -3.61
N TYR A 158 15.26 13.23 -3.17
CA TYR A 158 13.87 13.13 -2.72
C TYR A 158 13.69 12.98 -1.21
N PHE A 159 14.74 12.69 -0.46
CA PHE A 159 14.70 12.45 0.98
C PHE A 159 15.85 13.18 1.69
N PRO A 160 15.65 13.57 2.96
CA PRO A 160 16.74 14.07 3.78
C PRO A 160 17.80 12.97 4.02
N GLU A 161 19.02 13.39 4.39
CA GLU A 161 20.14 12.48 4.65
C GLU A 161 19.83 11.44 5.73
N LYS A 162 19.01 11.80 6.72
CA LYS A 162 18.58 10.91 7.81
C LYS A 162 17.06 10.88 7.90
N LEU A 163 16.52 9.67 7.96
CA LEU A 163 15.10 9.41 8.13
C LEU A 163 14.78 9.00 9.57
N ARG A 164 13.64 9.47 10.06
CA ARG A 164 12.96 8.95 11.25
C ARG A 164 12.05 7.81 10.83
N TRP A 165 12.25 6.65 11.43
CA TRP A 165 11.52 5.42 11.18
C TRP A 165 10.52 5.16 12.29
#